data_AF-A0A8C6WS43-F1
#
_entry.id   AF-A0A8C6WS43-F1
#
_cell.length_a   1.000
_cell.length_b   1.000
_cell.length_c   1.000
_cell.angle_alpha   90.00
_cell.angle_beta   90.00
_cell.angle_gamma   90.00
#
_symmetry.space_group_name_H-M   'P 1'
#
loop_
_entity.id
_entity.type
_entity.pdbx_description
1 polymer ?
#
loop_
_entity_poly.entity_id
_entity_poly.type
_entity_poly.pdbx_seq_one_letter_code
_entity_poly.pdbx_strand_id
1 'polypeptide(L)'
;LSRCINKPQWIEENKHAFNPPVCNKLMHFRQLNIMFVGGPNTRKDYHIEEGEELFFQVKGDMCLKVVENGKHKDVMLLQMFLLPARIPHSPQRRADTVGLVVERRRLPSETDCLRYYVDNSTELLFERWFHCEDLGTQLVPVITEFMKSKQAQTGRPDPNDVFREPPFQMNSLNVMSPFCFKSWLVKHRAALSGGGGVDLFGAQFETEAVVFGAGLTADTRQSDAWIWQLVRPSLVKPF
;
A
#
# COMPACT_ATOMS: atom_id res chain seq x y z
N LEU A 1 15.94 -3.13 -18.42
CA LEU A 1 15.48 -4.21 -17.52
C LEU A 1 16.35 -4.21 -16.27
N SER A 2 15.73 -4.12 -15.09
CA SER A 2 16.44 -4.33 -13.83
C SER A 2 16.79 -5.82 -13.64
N ARG A 3 17.65 -6.11 -12.65
CA ARG A 3 18.07 -7.47 -12.29
C ARG A 3 16.86 -8.33 -11.90
N CYS A 4 16.77 -9.54 -12.43
CA CYS A 4 15.80 -10.54 -11.98
C CYS A 4 16.11 -10.96 -10.54
N ILE A 5 15.11 -10.90 -9.64
CA ILE A 5 15.25 -11.23 -8.23
C ILE A 5 14.42 -12.47 -7.92
N ASN A 6 15.04 -13.48 -7.28
CA ASN A 6 14.32 -14.59 -6.69
C ASN A 6 13.61 -14.10 -5.42
N LYS A 7 12.30 -13.86 -5.50
CA LYS A 7 11.53 -13.25 -4.40
C LYS A 7 11.60 -14.06 -3.08
N PRO A 8 11.33 -15.39 -3.04
CA PRO A 8 11.50 -16.16 -1.80
C PRO A 8 12.89 -16.03 -1.17
N GLN A 9 13.94 -16.12 -1.98
CA GLN A 9 15.31 -15.97 -1.50
C GLN A 9 15.57 -14.56 -0.95
N TRP A 10 15.14 -13.51 -1.67
CA TRP A 10 15.32 -12.13 -1.23
C TRP A 10 14.59 -11.85 0.08
N ILE A 11 13.38 -12.39 0.28
CA ILE A 11 12.64 -12.28 1.54
C ILE A 11 13.43 -12.98 2.67
N GLU A 12 13.95 -14.19 2.45
CA GLU A 12 14.72 -14.90 3.47
C GLU A 12 16.01 -14.15 3.85
N GLU A 13 16.74 -13.62 2.87
CA GLU A 13 17.96 -12.82 3.08
C GLU A 13 17.66 -11.52 3.87
N ASN A 14 16.48 -10.94 3.70
CA ASN A 14 16.05 -9.69 4.34
C ASN A 14 15.14 -9.90 5.55
N LYS A 15 14.98 -11.13 6.06
CA LYS A 15 14.03 -11.45 7.14
C LYS A 15 14.17 -10.59 8.40
N HIS A 16 15.40 -10.14 8.67
CA HIS A 16 15.71 -9.27 9.81
C HIS A 16 15.03 -7.89 9.71
N ALA A 17 14.80 -7.38 8.50
CA ALA A 17 14.15 -6.10 8.27
C ALA A 17 12.63 -6.13 8.49
N PHE A 18 12.02 -7.32 8.54
CA PHE A 18 10.57 -7.49 8.72
C PHE A 18 10.13 -7.54 10.19
N ASN A 19 11.05 -7.24 11.10
CA ASN A 19 10.79 -7.17 12.54
C ASN A 19 11.11 -5.74 13.05
N PRO A 20 10.55 -5.34 14.20
CA PRO A 20 10.92 -4.09 14.84
C PRO A 20 12.44 -3.95 15.04
N PRO A 21 12.99 -2.72 14.97
CA PRO A 21 12.30 -1.44 14.77
C PRO A 21 12.06 -1.05 13.31
N VAL A 22 12.52 -1.84 12.34
CA VAL A 22 12.50 -1.45 10.92
C VAL A 22 11.16 -1.81 10.26
N CYS A 23 10.69 -3.03 10.47
CA CYS A 23 9.43 -3.60 9.97
C CYS A 23 9.19 -3.56 8.44
N ASN A 24 10.05 -2.96 7.62
CA ASN A 24 9.88 -2.89 6.18
C ASN A 24 11.21 -2.87 5.42
N LYS A 25 11.17 -3.25 4.14
CA LYS A 25 12.31 -3.14 3.23
C LYS A 25 11.84 -2.91 1.80
N LEU A 26 12.36 -1.85 1.18
CA LEU A 26 12.22 -1.61 -0.27
C LEU A 26 13.05 -2.63 -1.06
N MET A 27 12.39 -3.34 -1.96
CA MET A 27 13.02 -4.13 -3.03
C MET A 27 13.40 -3.24 -4.21
N HIS A 28 12.50 -2.32 -4.57
CA HIS A 28 12.72 -1.33 -5.63
C HIS A 28 12.21 0.05 -5.17
N PHE A 29 12.98 1.09 -5.47
CA PHE A 29 12.67 2.50 -5.19
C PHE A 29 12.96 3.32 -6.45
N ARG A 30 11.98 3.35 -7.36
CA ARG A 30 12.04 3.94 -8.71
C ARG A 30 10.74 4.68 -9.00
N GLN A 31 10.12 4.52 -10.18
CA GLN A 31 8.78 5.06 -10.42
C GLN A 31 7.74 4.22 -9.67
N LEU A 32 7.95 2.89 -9.59
CA LEU A 32 7.28 2.01 -8.63
C LEU A 32 8.13 1.81 -7.37
N ASN A 33 7.48 1.92 -6.22
CA ASN A 33 8.02 1.53 -4.93
C ASN A 33 7.48 0.15 -4.59
N ILE A 34 8.37 -0.85 -4.60
CA ILE A 34 8.02 -2.24 -4.29
C ILE A 34 8.63 -2.55 -2.94
N MET A 35 7.80 -2.75 -1.91
CA MET A 35 8.27 -2.98 -0.54
C MET A 35 7.64 -4.20 0.09
N PHE A 36 8.40 -4.85 0.97
CA PHE A 36 7.90 -5.91 1.84
C PHE A 36 7.88 -5.40 3.27
N VAL A 37 6.77 -5.63 3.96
CA VAL A 37 6.50 -5.10 5.29
C VAL A 37 6.07 -6.25 6.21
N GLY A 38 6.73 -6.38 7.35
CA GLY A 38 6.39 -7.33 8.39
C GLY A 38 5.84 -6.68 9.65
N GLY A 39 6.00 -7.36 10.79
CA GLY A 39 5.48 -6.92 12.08
C GLY A 39 6.12 -7.66 13.25
N PRO A 40 5.71 -7.37 14.51
CA PRO A 40 4.51 -6.59 14.83
C PRO A 40 4.70 -5.09 14.60
N ASN A 41 3.71 -4.46 14.00
CA ASN A 41 3.64 -3.01 13.87
C ASN A 41 2.18 -2.56 13.91
N THR A 42 1.77 -1.94 15.02
CA THR A 42 0.44 -1.35 15.21
C THR A 42 0.60 0.12 15.46
N ARG A 43 -0.22 0.93 14.78
CA ARG A 43 -0.09 2.39 14.77
C ARG A 43 -1.46 3.06 14.77
N LYS A 44 -1.54 4.28 15.29
CA LYS A 44 -2.78 5.07 15.37
C LYS A 44 -2.91 6.12 14.27
N ASP A 45 -1.81 6.45 13.60
CA ASP A 45 -1.84 7.37 12.48
C ASP A 45 -2.47 6.73 11.24
N TYR A 46 -3.14 7.58 10.47
CA TYR A 46 -3.70 7.31 9.17
C TYR A 46 -2.88 8.08 8.15
N HIS A 47 -2.38 7.37 7.16
CA HIS A 47 -1.74 7.95 6.00
C HIS A 47 -2.81 8.21 4.92
N ILE A 48 -2.63 9.28 4.18
CA ILE A 48 -3.47 9.70 3.05
C ILE A 48 -2.52 10.12 1.95
N GLU A 49 -2.70 9.58 0.75
CA GLU A 49 -1.95 9.95 -0.44
C GLU A 49 -2.85 10.04 -1.66
N GLU A 50 -2.35 10.66 -2.73
CA GLU A 50 -3.08 10.81 -4.00
C GLU A 50 -2.91 9.62 -4.96
N GLY A 51 -1.94 8.74 -4.68
CA GLY A 51 -1.75 7.46 -5.37
C GLY A 51 -2.57 6.32 -4.75
N GLU A 52 -2.60 5.19 -5.43
CA GLU A 52 -3.20 3.94 -4.94
C GLU A 52 -2.14 3.03 -4.30
N GLU A 53 -2.59 2.15 -3.40
CA GLU A 53 -1.72 1.15 -2.77
C GLU A 53 -2.25 -0.28 -2.97
N LEU A 54 -1.44 -1.11 -3.62
CA LEU A 54 -1.70 -2.53 -3.78
C LEU A 54 -1.10 -3.33 -2.62
N PHE A 55 -1.92 -4.09 -1.93
CA PHE A 55 -1.52 -4.96 -0.83
C PHE A 55 -1.63 -6.43 -1.23
N PHE A 56 -0.58 -7.21 -0.95
CA PHE A 56 -0.61 -8.67 -1.08
C PHE A 56 0.07 -9.36 0.12
N GLN A 57 -0.68 -10.15 0.90
CA GLN A 57 -0.09 -10.94 1.98
C GLN A 57 0.66 -12.16 1.44
N VAL A 58 1.97 -12.21 1.69
CA VAL A 58 2.82 -13.36 1.39
C VAL A 58 2.76 -14.39 2.52
N LYS A 59 2.75 -13.92 3.77
CA LYS A 59 2.66 -14.72 4.98
C LYS A 59 1.82 -14.00 6.03
N GLY A 60 0.87 -14.72 6.63
CA GLY A 60 0.01 -14.20 7.71
C GLY A 60 -1.09 -13.26 7.21
N ASP A 61 -1.83 -12.70 8.17
CA ASP A 61 -2.91 -11.74 7.95
C ASP A 61 -2.53 -10.33 8.44
N MET A 62 -3.22 -9.32 7.94
CA MET A 62 -3.16 -7.97 8.48
C MET A 62 -4.55 -7.33 8.53
N CYS A 63 -4.71 -6.30 9.36
CA CYS A 63 -5.87 -5.42 9.33
C CYS A 63 -5.43 -4.07 8.75
N LEU A 64 -6.14 -3.57 7.75
CA LEU A 64 -6.01 -2.20 7.28
C LEU A 64 -7.22 -1.43 7.81
N LYS A 65 -7.00 -0.56 8.80
CA LYS A 65 -8.07 0.36 9.24
C LYS A 65 -8.20 1.45 8.19
N VAL A 66 -9.41 1.79 7.79
CA VAL A 66 -9.67 2.87 6.84
C VAL A 66 -10.75 3.79 7.37
N VAL A 67 -10.78 5.03 6.88
CA VAL A 67 -11.93 5.92 7.03
C VAL A 67 -12.70 5.95 5.71
N GLU A 68 -13.73 5.12 5.62
CA GLU A 68 -14.63 5.03 4.47
C GLU A 68 -15.85 5.91 4.72
N ASN A 69 -16.10 6.91 3.87
CA ASN A 69 -17.28 7.77 3.98
C ASN A 69 -17.47 8.39 5.38
N GLY A 70 -16.36 8.85 5.98
CA GLY A 70 -16.36 9.45 7.31
C GLY A 70 -16.60 8.45 8.45
N LYS A 71 -16.43 7.14 8.22
CA LYS A 71 -16.57 6.09 9.23
C LYS A 71 -15.35 5.18 9.28
N HIS A 72 -14.90 4.87 10.49
CA HIS A 72 -13.87 3.86 10.70
C HIS A 72 -14.37 2.49 10.27
N LYS A 73 -13.52 1.77 9.54
CA LYS A 73 -13.77 0.42 9.04
C LYS A 73 -12.49 -0.39 9.10
N ASP A 74 -12.57 -1.59 9.67
CA ASP A 74 -11.47 -2.54 9.70
C ASP A 74 -11.57 -3.46 8.48
N VAL A 75 -10.55 -3.45 7.62
CA VAL A 75 -10.46 -4.32 6.44
C VAL A 75 -9.47 -5.43 6.73
N MET A 76 -9.96 -6.67 6.85
CA MET A 76 -9.10 -7.83 7.11
C MET A 76 -8.52 -8.38 5.81
N LEU A 77 -7.21 -8.22 5.61
CA LEU A 77 -6.51 -8.64 4.39
C LEU A 77 -5.93 -10.04 4.57
N LEU A 78 -6.52 -11.01 3.88
CA LEU A 78 -6.03 -12.40 3.85
C LEU A 78 -5.04 -12.66 2.71
N GLN A 79 -5.25 -12.05 1.54
CA GLN A 79 -4.33 -12.15 0.38
C GLN A 79 -4.25 -10.83 -0.37
N MET A 80 -5.20 -10.52 -1.27
CA MET A 80 -5.10 -9.39 -2.20
C MET A 80 -6.10 -8.29 -1.87
N PHE A 81 -5.66 -7.02 -1.97
CA PHE A 81 -6.50 -5.84 -1.83
C PHE A 81 -5.87 -4.63 -2.53
N LEU A 82 -6.67 -3.81 -3.19
CA LEU A 82 -6.24 -2.53 -3.74
C LEU A 82 -6.95 -1.40 -2.98
N LEU A 83 -6.17 -0.45 -2.47
CA LEU A 83 -6.68 0.75 -1.83
C LEU A 83 -6.77 1.89 -2.85
N PRO A 84 -7.97 2.44 -3.11
CA PRO A 84 -8.13 3.64 -3.92
C PRO A 84 -7.40 4.85 -3.32
N ALA A 85 -7.00 5.77 -4.18
CA ALA A 85 -6.40 7.03 -3.80
C ALA A 85 -7.23 7.82 -2.78
N ARG A 86 -6.57 8.59 -1.92
CA ARG A 86 -7.16 9.58 -1.01
C ARG A 86 -8.10 9.00 0.03
N ILE A 87 -7.90 7.73 0.40
CA ILE A 87 -8.57 7.09 1.53
C ILE A 87 -7.61 7.06 2.73
N PRO A 88 -7.97 7.66 3.88
CA PRO A 88 -7.18 7.55 5.09
C PRO A 88 -7.09 6.10 5.52
N HIS A 89 -5.86 5.61 5.72
CA HIS A 89 -5.64 4.21 6.05
C HIS A 89 -4.52 4.03 7.09
N SER A 90 -4.65 3.03 7.96
CA SER A 90 -3.73 2.74 9.07
C SER A 90 -3.44 1.24 9.13
N PRO A 91 -2.30 0.79 8.56
CA PRO A 91 -1.91 -0.61 8.52
C PRO A 91 -1.59 -1.18 9.92
N GLN A 92 -2.17 -2.34 10.24
CA GLN A 92 -1.96 -3.07 11.49
C GLN A 92 -1.42 -4.47 11.18
N ARG A 93 -0.16 -4.73 11.54
CA ARG A 93 0.54 -5.98 11.25
C ARG A 93 0.90 -6.72 12.52
N ARG A 94 0.60 -8.03 12.55
CA ARG A 94 0.99 -8.92 13.64
C ARG A 94 2.43 -9.41 13.48
N ALA A 95 2.97 -9.99 14.53
CA ALA A 95 4.25 -10.67 14.48
C ALA A 95 4.22 -11.83 13.46
N ASP A 96 5.39 -12.15 12.88
CA ASP A 96 5.57 -13.25 11.93
C ASP A 96 4.72 -13.15 10.64
N THR A 97 4.46 -11.91 10.21
CA THR A 97 3.77 -11.62 8.95
C THR A 97 4.73 -11.00 7.93
N VAL A 98 4.43 -11.18 6.64
CA VAL A 98 5.12 -10.49 5.53
C VAL A 98 4.09 -10.18 4.45
N GLY A 99 3.90 -8.91 4.14
CA GLY A 99 3.07 -8.44 3.03
C GLY A 99 3.88 -7.62 2.04
N LEU A 100 3.53 -7.73 0.77
CA LEU A 100 3.93 -6.83 -0.29
C LEU A 100 3.02 -5.60 -0.27
N VAL A 101 3.62 -4.43 -0.42
CA VAL A 101 2.94 -3.17 -0.77
C VAL A 101 3.58 -2.64 -2.04
N VAL A 102 2.75 -2.22 -2.99
CA VAL A 102 3.17 -1.51 -4.20
C VAL A 102 2.44 -0.19 -4.25
N GLU A 103 3.22 0.88 -4.33
CA GLU A 103 2.77 2.26 -4.54
C GLU A 103 3.66 2.88 -5.63
N ARG A 104 3.39 4.13 -6.02
CA ARG A 104 4.23 4.87 -6.98
C ARG A 104 4.83 6.13 -6.40
N ARG A 105 5.91 6.57 -7.03
CA ARG A 105 6.47 7.90 -6.78
C ARG A 105 5.38 8.98 -7.00
N ARG A 106 5.36 9.96 -6.10
CA ARG A 106 4.46 11.10 -6.19
C ARG A 106 4.82 11.98 -7.38
N LEU A 107 3.81 12.55 -8.02
CA LEU A 107 3.97 13.68 -8.94
C LEU A 107 4.35 14.92 -8.13
N PRO A 108 5.05 15.91 -8.74
CA PRO A 108 5.46 17.13 -8.02
C PRO A 108 4.29 17.94 -7.40
N SER A 109 3.08 17.79 -7.94
CA SER A 109 1.88 18.45 -7.45
C SER A 109 1.16 17.68 -6.33
N GLU A 110 1.54 16.42 -6.09
CA GLU A 110 0.84 15.56 -5.14
C GLU A 110 1.34 15.78 -3.70
N THR A 111 0.41 15.61 -2.77
CA THR A 111 0.64 15.81 -1.34
C THR A 111 0.19 14.58 -0.54
N ASP A 112 1.00 14.21 0.44
CA ASP A 112 0.69 13.19 1.43
C ASP A 112 0.29 13.83 2.75
N CYS A 113 -0.44 13.09 3.58
CA CYS A 113 -0.80 13.50 4.91
C CYS A 113 -0.64 12.36 5.91
N LEU A 114 -0.14 12.72 7.10
CA LEU A 114 -0.24 11.89 8.28
C LEU A 114 -1.23 12.51 9.26
N ARG A 115 -2.24 11.74 9.65
CA ARG A 115 -3.36 12.20 10.46
C ARG A 115 -3.61 11.28 11.65
N TYR A 116 -3.90 11.86 12.81
CA TYR A 116 -4.40 11.15 13.97
C TYR A 116 -5.83 11.62 14.25
N TYR A 117 -6.67 10.71 14.72
CA TYR A 117 -8.03 11.00 15.14
C TYR A 117 -8.17 10.91 16.65
N VAL A 118 -9.17 11.60 17.21
CA VAL A 118 -9.61 11.36 18.58
C VAL A 118 -10.11 9.92 18.69
N ASP A 119 -9.78 9.24 19.78
CA ASP A 119 -10.09 7.82 19.95
C ASP A 119 -11.60 7.55 19.76
N ASN A 120 -11.92 6.56 18.92
CA ASN A 120 -13.29 6.15 18.55
C ASN A 120 -14.13 7.21 17.81
N SER A 121 -13.52 8.24 17.21
CA SER A 121 -14.22 9.21 16.38
C SER A 121 -13.46 9.52 15.09
N THR A 122 -14.07 10.26 14.17
CA THR A 122 -13.39 10.83 12.99
C THR A 122 -13.06 12.31 13.16
N GLU A 123 -13.07 12.81 14.40
CA GLU A 123 -12.60 14.15 14.74
C GLU A 123 -11.07 14.18 14.66
N LEU A 124 -10.53 15.22 14.02
CA LEU A 124 -9.09 15.38 13.83
C LEU A 124 -8.40 15.71 15.16
N LEU A 125 -7.37 14.93 15.51
CA LEU A 125 -6.53 15.16 16.68
C LEU A 125 -5.24 15.89 16.31
N PHE A 126 -4.61 15.47 15.22
CA PHE A 126 -3.36 16.04 14.70
C PHE A 126 -3.26 15.74 13.21
N GLU A 127 -2.68 16.65 12.44
CA GLU A 127 -2.55 16.48 11.00
C GLU A 127 -1.35 17.26 10.46
N ARG A 128 -0.55 16.62 9.59
CA ARG A 128 0.48 17.31 8.81
C ARG A 128 0.42 16.86 7.36
N TRP A 129 0.52 17.85 6.46
CA TRP A 129 0.59 17.68 5.01
C TRP A 129 2.01 17.93 4.53
N PHE A 130 2.50 17.12 3.61
CA PHE A 130 3.86 17.23 3.08
C PHE A 130 3.96 16.64 1.67
N HIS A 131 4.92 17.12 0.88
CA HIS A 131 5.30 16.44 -0.36
C HIS A 131 6.17 15.22 -0.03
N CYS A 132 5.81 14.05 -0.52
CA CYS A 132 6.48 12.79 -0.22
C CYS A 132 7.45 12.39 -1.33
N GLU A 133 8.74 12.37 -1.00
CA GLU A 133 9.83 11.82 -1.83
C GLU A 133 10.28 10.45 -1.31
N ASP A 134 10.44 10.31 0.01
CA ASP A 134 10.78 9.07 0.73
C ASP A 134 9.91 8.97 1.99
N LEU A 135 8.83 8.19 1.88
CA LEU A 135 7.82 8.03 2.92
C LEU A 135 8.45 7.52 4.24
N GLY A 136 9.34 6.54 4.17
CA GLY A 136 9.94 5.92 5.35
C GLY A 136 10.73 6.92 6.19
N THR A 137 11.49 7.79 5.55
CA THR A 137 12.28 8.82 6.26
C THR A 137 11.43 10.02 6.69
N GLN A 138 10.46 10.44 5.88
CA GLN A 138 9.66 11.64 6.12
C GLN A 138 8.54 11.43 7.14
N LEU A 139 8.08 10.19 7.37
CA LEU A 139 7.13 9.90 8.44
C LEU A 139 7.73 10.06 9.85
N VAL A 140 9.01 9.74 10.03
CA VAL A 140 9.68 9.79 11.34
C VAL A 140 9.57 11.16 12.04
N PRO A 141 9.90 12.29 11.40
CA PRO A 141 9.77 13.60 12.04
C PRO A 141 8.31 13.95 12.39
N VAL A 142 7.34 13.61 11.53
CA VAL A 142 5.91 13.90 11.77
C VAL A 142 5.37 13.08 12.94
N ILE A 143 5.70 11.79 13.00
CA ILE A 143 5.37 10.92 14.14
C ILE A 143 6.02 11.45 15.41
N THR A 144 7.30 11.85 15.34
CA THR A 144 8.02 12.41 16.49
C THR A 144 7.39 13.71 17.00
N GLU A 145 6.94 14.57 16.08
CA GLU A 145 6.21 15.80 16.42
C GLU A 145 4.91 15.47 17.16
N PHE A 146 4.10 14.56 16.62
CA PHE A 146 2.87 14.11 17.28
C PHE A 146 3.15 13.56 18.68
N MET A 147 4.11 12.63 18.82
CA MET A 147 4.41 11.98 20.10
C MET A 147 4.88 12.97 21.18
N LYS A 148 5.44 14.13 20.79
CA LYS A 148 5.85 15.22 21.70
C LYS A 148 4.76 16.28 21.94
N SER A 149 3.65 16.22 21.20
CA SER A 149 2.58 17.21 21.23
C SER A 149 1.69 17.09 22.48
N LYS A 150 0.96 18.16 22.81
CA LYS A 150 -0.08 18.11 23.85
C LYS A 150 -1.26 17.23 23.42
N GLN A 151 -1.53 17.16 22.12
CA GLN A 151 -2.59 16.33 21.55
C GLN A 151 -2.33 14.84 21.85
N ALA A 152 -1.10 14.36 21.71
CA ALA A 152 -0.74 12.99 22.09
C ALA A 152 -0.83 12.74 23.60
N GLN A 153 -0.50 13.73 24.43
CA GLN A 153 -0.56 13.61 25.89
C GLN A 153 -1.99 13.63 26.44
N THR A 154 -2.87 14.43 25.83
CA THR A 154 -4.22 14.69 26.35
C THR A 154 -5.32 13.95 25.60
N GLY A 155 -5.04 13.47 24.38
CA GLY A 155 -6.03 12.89 23.47
C GLY A 155 -7.07 13.89 22.97
N ARG A 156 -6.80 15.21 23.07
CA ARG A 156 -7.71 16.28 22.67
C ARG A 156 -7.06 17.17 21.60
N PRO A 157 -7.85 17.69 20.64
CA PRO A 157 -7.35 18.67 19.68
C PRO A 157 -6.79 19.91 20.39
N ASP A 158 -5.69 20.47 19.87
CA ASP A 158 -5.19 21.78 20.33
C ASP A 158 -5.99 22.89 19.64
N PRO A 159 -6.70 23.77 20.37
CA PRO A 159 -7.48 24.86 19.78
C PRO A 159 -6.64 25.84 18.93
N ASN A 160 -5.32 25.86 19.11
CA ASN A 160 -4.43 26.72 18.34
C ASN A 160 -3.88 26.04 17.06
N ASP A 161 -4.03 24.71 16.94
CA ASP A 161 -3.63 23.96 15.75
C ASP A 161 -4.81 23.90 14.76
N VAL A 162 -4.89 24.91 13.89
CA VAL A 162 -5.98 25.01 12.91
C VAL A 162 -5.71 24.11 11.72
N PHE A 163 -6.57 23.09 11.55
CA PHE A 163 -6.49 22.19 10.39
C PHE A 163 -6.82 22.93 9.10
N ARG A 164 -6.03 22.65 8.06
CA ARG A 164 -6.24 23.20 6.72
C ARG A 164 -7.30 22.39 5.99
N GLU A 165 -7.98 23.02 5.04
CA GLU A 165 -8.77 22.25 4.08
C GLU A 165 -7.83 21.29 3.32
N PRO A 166 -8.23 20.01 3.12
CA PRO A 166 -7.45 19.08 2.33
C PRO A 166 -7.18 19.65 0.92
N PRO A 167 -5.96 19.49 0.37
CA PRO A 167 -5.59 20.03 -0.94
C PRO A 167 -6.31 19.33 -2.10
N PHE A 168 -7.07 18.27 -1.82
CA PHE A 168 -7.85 17.50 -2.77
C PHE A 168 -9.15 17.02 -2.15
N GLN A 169 -10.11 16.66 -3.01
CA GLN A 169 -11.33 16.00 -2.57
C GLN A 169 -10.98 14.59 -2.03
N MET A 170 -11.33 14.35 -0.77
CA MET A 170 -11.25 13.03 -0.13
C MET A 170 -12.15 12.03 -0.87
N ASN A 171 -11.69 10.79 -0.99
CA ASN A 171 -12.41 9.77 -1.73
C ASN A 171 -13.66 9.28 -0.96
N SER A 172 -14.78 9.12 -1.68
CA SER A 172 -16.08 8.66 -1.15
C SER A 172 -16.49 7.26 -1.65
N LEU A 173 -15.60 6.58 -2.38
CA LEU A 173 -15.83 5.20 -2.80
C LEU A 173 -15.86 4.27 -1.59
N ASN A 174 -16.75 3.27 -1.67
CA ASN A 174 -16.66 2.13 -0.77
C ASN A 174 -15.47 1.28 -1.19
N VAL A 175 -14.57 0.97 -0.26
CA VAL A 175 -13.43 0.10 -0.54
C VAL A 175 -13.91 -1.30 -0.89
N MET A 176 -13.20 -1.93 -1.82
CA MET A 176 -13.51 -3.29 -2.24
C MET A 176 -13.33 -4.29 -1.09
N SER A 177 -13.90 -5.49 -1.24
CA SER A 177 -13.56 -6.57 -0.31
C SER A 177 -12.22 -7.21 -0.73
N PRO A 178 -11.29 -7.48 0.21
CA PRO A 178 -10.12 -8.29 -0.08
C PRO A 178 -10.53 -9.67 -0.62
N PHE A 179 -9.71 -10.24 -1.51
CA PHE A 179 -10.01 -11.53 -2.11
C PHE A 179 -8.84 -12.51 -2.06
N CYS A 180 -9.17 -13.80 -2.08
CA CYS A 180 -8.19 -14.88 -2.19
C CYS A 180 -7.69 -14.95 -3.64
N PHE A 181 -6.44 -14.54 -3.86
CA PHE A 181 -5.81 -14.57 -5.17
C PHE A 181 -5.74 -15.98 -5.76
N LYS A 182 -5.50 -17.02 -4.95
CA LYS A 182 -5.54 -18.42 -5.40
C LYS A 182 -6.91 -18.81 -5.96
N SER A 183 -7.98 -18.47 -5.25
CA SER A 183 -9.35 -18.75 -5.70
C SER A 183 -9.70 -17.94 -6.95
N TRP A 184 -9.22 -16.70 -7.03
CA TRP A 184 -9.35 -15.86 -8.22
C TRP A 184 -8.65 -16.49 -9.43
N LEU A 185 -7.43 -17.02 -9.28
CA LEU A 185 -6.71 -17.72 -10.35
C LEU A 185 -7.46 -18.96 -10.84
N VAL A 186 -8.05 -19.74 -9.93
CA VAL A 186 -8.87 -20.92 -10.29
C VAL A 186 -10.10 -20.49 -11.11
N LYS A 187 -10.80 -19.45 -10.67
CA LYS A 187 -11.99 -18.91 -11.35
C LYS A 187 -11.67 -18.43 -12.79
N HIS A 188 -10.49 -17.85 -13.00
CA HIS A 188 -10.10 -17.26 -14.30
C HIS A 188 -9.19 -18.17 -15.14
N ARG A 189 -8.98 -19.44 -14.75
CA ARG A 189 -8.07 -20.38 -15.44
C ARG A 189 -8.35 -20.50 -16.94
N ALA A 190 -9.61 -20.56 -17.34
CA ALA A 190 -10.00 -20.69 -18.74
C ALA A 190 -9.58 -19.45 -19.56
N ALA A 191 -9.84 -18.25 -19.05
CA ALA A 191 -9.43 -17.00 -19.68
C ALA A 191 -7.90 -16.89 -19.79
N LEU A 192 -7.18 -17.24 -18.71
CA LEU A 192 -5.71 -17.23 -18.69
C LEU A 192 -5.09 -18.23 -19.69
N SER A 193 -5.78 -19.32 -19.98
CA SER A 193 -5.32 -20.32 -20.95
C SER A 193 -5.55 -19.89 -22.41
N GLY A 194 -6.35 -18.84 -22.63
CA GLY A 194 -6.69 -18.30 -23.95
C GLY A 194 -5.63 -17.36 -24.58
N GLY A 195 -4.50 -17.12 -23.91
CA GLY A 195 -3.39 -16.33 -24.48
C GLY A 195 -3.47 -14.81 -24.28
N GLY A 196 -4.24 -14.33 -23.31
CA GLY A 196 -4.37 -12.91 -22.96
C GLY A 196 -4.14 -12.63 -21.46
N GLY A 197 -3.98 -11.36 -21.13
CA GLY A 197 -3.95 -10.87 -19.75
C GLY A 197 -5.36 -10.68 -19.18
N VAL A 198 -5.54 -10.97 -17.89
CA VAL A 198 -6.77 -10.69 -17.16
C VAL A 198 -6.47 -9.67 -16.07
N ASP A 199 -7.12 -8.51 -16.15
CA ASP A 199 -7.04 -7.44 -15.15
C ASP A 199 -7.74 -7.88 -13.85
N LEU A 200 -7.05 -7.68 -12.72
CA LEU A 200 -7.52 -8.01 -11.39
C LEU A 200 -8.60 -7.05 -10.86
N PHE A 201 -8.53 -5.77 -11.23
CA PHE A 201 -9.27 -4.71 -10.57
C PHE A 201 -10.22 -3.94 -11.51
N GLY A 202 -9.88 -3.87 -12.80
CA GLY A 202 -10.66 -3.17 -13.81
C GLY A 202 -10.26 -1.70 -13.99
N ALA A 203 -10.78 -1.08 -15.05
CA ALA A 203 -10.35 0.23 -15.55
C ALA A 203 -10.73 1.44 -14.68
N GLN A 204 -11.46 1.25 -13.58
CA GLN A 204 -11.80 2.35 -12.67
C GLN A 204 -10.66 2.76 -11.73
N PHE A 205 -9.57 2.00 -11.70
CA PHE A 205 -8.39 2.25 -10.87
C PHE A 205 -7.21 2.72 -11.71
N GLU A 206 -6.31 3.48 -11.09
CA GLU A 206 -5.03 3.85 -11.69
C GLU A 206 -4.11 2.63 -11.82
N THR A 207 -4.14 1.74 -10.83
CA THR A 207 -3.31 0.54 -10.76
C THR A 207 -3.80 -0.53 -11.72
N GLU A 208 -2.99 -0.81 -12.73
CA GLU A 208 -3.18 -1.98 -13.59
C GLU A 208 -2.40 -3.18 -13.06
N ALA A 209 -3.11 -4.16 -12.51
CA ALA A 209 -2.52 -5.45 -12.13
C ALA A 209 -3.10 -6.56 -13.01
N VAL A 210 -2.28 -7.05 -13.94
CA VAL A 210 -2.73 -8.02 -14.96
C VAL A 210 -2.06 -9.37 -14.73
N VAL A 211 -2.87 -10.42 -14.72
CA VAL A 211 -2.38 -11.81 -14.66
C VAL A 211 -2.32 -12.37 -16.07
N PHE A 212 -1.16 -12.89 -16.44
CA PHE A 212 -0.94 -13.53 -17.73
C PHE A 212 -0.82 -15.05 -17.57
N GLY A 213 -1.45 -15.79 -18.49
CA GLY A 213 -1.18 -17.21 -18.66
C GLY A 213 -0.07 -17.48 -19.67
N ALA A 214 -0.14 -18.62 -20.35
CA ALA A 214 0.81 -18.93 -21.42
C ALA A 214 0.53 -18.05 -22.64
N GLY A 215 1.56 -17.41 -23.17
CA GLY A 215 1.44 -16.55 -24.35
C GLY A 215 2.63 -15.63 -24.53
N LEU A 216 2.51 -14.75 -25.51
CA LEU A 216 3.44 -13.65 -25.76
C LEU A 216 2.69 -12.34 -25.55
N THR A 217 3.29 -11.43 -24.80
CA THR A 217 2.76 -10.08 -24.59
C THR A 217 3.87 -9.08 -24.86
N ALA A 218 3.52 -8.00 -25.55
CA ALA A 218 4.35 -6.84 -25.75
C ALA A 218 3.73 -5.67 -24.99
N ASP A 219 4.58 -4.87 -24.35
CA ASP A 219 4.17 -3.66 -23.66
C ASP A 219 5.11 -2.53 -24.09
N THR A 220 4.53 -1.40 -24.48
CA THR A 220 5.24 -0.22 -25.00
C THR A 220 5.13 0.97 -24.05
N ARG A 221 4.53 0.79 -22.88
CA ARG A 221 4.41 1.84 -21.86
C ARG A 221 5.78 2.30 -21.37
N GLN A 222 5.86 3.58 -21.04
CA GLN A 222 7.08 4.22 -20.53
C GLN A 222 7.17 4.24 -19.00
N SER A 223 6.15 3.74 -18.30
CA SER A 223 6.18 3.52 -16.85
C SER A 223 6.97 2.27 -16.49
N ASP A 224 7.46 2.21 -15.24
CA ASP A 224 8.00 0.98 -14.69
C ASP A 224 6.90 -0.09 -14.67
N ALA A 225 7.28 -1.33 -14.99
CA ALA A 225 6.46 -2.51 -14.81
C ALA A 225 7.18 -3.49 -13.88
N TRP A 226 6.47 -4.00 -12.87
CA TRP A 226 6.99 -5.04 -12.00
C TRP A 226 6.33 -6.38 -12.31
N ILE A 227 7.12 -7.32 -12.81
CA ILE A 227 6.64 -8.65 -13.22
C ILE A 227 6.99 -9.66 -12.13
N TRP A 228 5.97 -10.31 -11.58
CA TRP A 228 6.15 -11.42 -10.63
C TRP A 228 5.73 -12.75 -11.26
N GLN A 229 6.73 -13.58 -11.60
CA GLN A 229 6.51 -14.94 -12.07
C GLN A 229 6.08 -15.87 -10.92
N LEU A 230 4.89 -16.46 -11.04
CA LEU A 230 4.28 -17.26 -9.96
C LEU A 230 4.53 -18.77 -10.04
N VAL A 231 4.54 -19.34 -11.25
CA VAL A 231 4.53 -20.80 -11.43
C VAL A 231 5.58 -21.28 -12.45
N ARG A 232 5.29 -21.16 -13.74
CA ARG A 232 6.18 -21.65 -14.81
C ARG A 232 7.18 -20.60 -15.23
N PRO A 233 8.35 -20.96 -15.79
CA PRO A 233 9.29 -19.97 -16.32
C PRO A 233 8.67 -19.11 -17.42
N SER A 234 9.15 -17.88 -17.54
CA SER A 234 8.89 -16.97 -18.66
C SER A 234 10.20 -16.38 -19.14
N LEU A 235 10.22 -15.86 -20.36
CA LEU A 235 11.36 -15.15 -20.94
C LEU A 235 10.96 -13.70 -21.17
N VAL A 236 11.72 -12.78 -20.59
CA VAL A 236 11.56 -11.34 -20.81
C VAL A 236 12.68 -10.86 -21.72
N LYS A 237 12.34 -10.18 -22.81
CA LYS A 237 13.29 -9.56 -23.73
C LYS A 237 13.08 -8.04 -23.72
N PRO A 238 14.14 -7.23 -23.67
CA PRO A 238 13.99 -5.80 -23.94
C PRO A 238 13.59 -5.63 -25.42
N PHE A 239 12.70 -4.67 -25.66
CA PHE A 239 12.49 -4.13 -27.01
C PHE A 239 13.63 -3.18 -27.37
#